data_AF-A0A132AB56-F1
#
_entry.id   AF-A0A132AB56-F1
#
_cell.length_a   1.000
_cell.length_b   1.000
_cell.length_c   1.000
_cell.angle_alpha   90.00
_cell.angle_beta   90.00
_cell.angle_gamma   90.00
#
_symmetry.space_group_name_H-M   'P 1'
#
loop_
_entity.id
_entity.type
_entity.pdbx_description
1 polymer ?
#
loop_
_entity_poly.entity_id
_entity_poly.type
_entity_poly.pdbx_seq_one_letter_code
_entity_poly.pdbx_strand_id
1 'polypeptide(L)' 'MKKNKGLTPKRKREQRNPRVKYRKKFEKATVRRKGQVREPRKELKKYSGEFTGINMKSVKNI' A
#
# COMPACT_ATOMS: atom_id res chain seq x y z
N MET A 1 30.31 -22.02 -18.30
CA MET A 1 30.50 -20.78 -19.10
C MET A 1 30.24 -19.56 -18.24
N LYS A 2 31.19 -18.61 -18.18
CA LYS A 2 31.06 -17.35 -17.42
C LYS A 2 30.11 -16.42 -18.18
N LYS A 3 29.17 -15.77 -17.47
CA LYS A 3 28.25 -14.82 -18.12
C LYS A 3 28.99 -13.50 -18.37
N ASN A 4 29.17 -13.10 -19.63
CA ASN A 4 29.78 -11.82 -20.02
C ASN A 4 28.78 -10.67 -19.83
N LYS A 5 28.53 -10.26 -18.58
CA LYS A 5 27.48 -9.28 -18.26
C LYS A 5 27.88 -7.81 -18.36
N GLY A 6 29.12 -7.48 -18.74
CA GLY A 6 29.57 -6.08 -18.93
C GLY A 6 29.31 -5.16 -17.72
N LEU A 7 29.31 -3.84 -17.96
CA LEU A 7 29.05 -2.80 -16.96
C LEU A 7 27.54 -2.55 -16.79
N THR A 8 26.82 -3.47 -16.14
CA THR A 8 25.38 -3.27 -15.84
C THR A 8 25.15 -2.55 -14.50
N PRO A 9 24.13 -1.68 -14.40
CA PRO A 9 23.80 -1.00 -13.14
C PRO A 9 23.24 -1.97 -12.09
N LYS A 10 23.37 -1.59 -10.81
CA LYS A 10 22.82 -2.37 -9.68
C LYS A 10 21.29 -2.37 -9.75
N ARG A 11 20.71 -3.56 -9.97
CA ARG A 11 19.25 -3.78 -9.93
C ARG A 11 18.81 -4.24 -8.54
N LYS A 12 17.60 -3.82 -8.13
CA LYS A 12 17.01 -4.25 -6.85
C LYS A 12 16.72 -5.75 -6.87
N ARG A 13 16.83 -6.41 -5.72
CA ARG A 13 16.55 -7.86 -5.59
C ARG A 13 15.15 -8.24 -6.06
N GLU A 14 14.18 -7.34 -5.84
CA GLU A 14 12.78 -7.52 -6.24
C GLU A 14 12.60 -7.62 -7.76
N GLN A 15 13.44 -6.95 -8.55
CA GLN A 15 13.38 -6.99 -10.00
C GLN A 15 13.88 -8.32 -10.58
N ARG A 16 14.54 -9.16 -9.78
CA ARG A 16 15.00 -10.48 -10.21
C ARG A 16 13.84 -11.49 -10.30
N ASN A 17 12.78 -11.29 -9.53
CA ASN A 17 11.60 -12.18 -9.53
C ASN A 17 10.34 -11.36 -9.86
N PRO A 18 9.77 -11.52 -11.07
CA PRO A 18 8.57 -10.81 -11.50
C PRO A 18 7.41 -10.92 -10.50
N ARG A 19 7.17 -12.11 -9.94
CA ARG A 19 6.09 -12.34 -8.97
C ARG A 19 6.25 -11.44 -7.73
N VAL A 20 7.46 -11.39 -7.17
CA VAL A 20 7.73 -10.59 -5.96
C VAL A 20 7.60 -9.09 -6.26
N LYS A 21 8.04 -8.65 -7.44
CA LYS A 21 7.86 -7.26 -7.90
C LYS A 21 6.38 -6.87 -7.93
N TYR A 22 5.53 -7.69 -8.56
CA TYR A 22 4.10 -7.38 -8.69
C TYR A 22 3.35 -7.49 -7.36
N ARG A 23 3.68 -8.46 -6.51
CA ARG A 23 3.12 -8.56 -5.16
C ARG A 23 3.38 -7.29 -4.34
N LYS A 24 4.62 -6.84 -4.29
CA LYS A 24 5.00 -5.60 -3.59
C LYS A 24 4.40 -4.34 -4.21
N LYS A 25 4.22 -4.32 -5.55
CA LYS A 25 3.52 -3.22 -6.23
C LYS A 25 2.07 -3.14 -5.76
N PHE A 26 1.37 -4.27 -5.69
CA PHE A 26 0.00 -4.36 -5.21
C PHE A 26 -0.12 -3.95 -3.74
N GLU A 27 0.69 -4.52 -2.86
CA GLU A 27 0.71 -4.17 -1.43
C GLU A 27 0.87 -2.65 -1.21
N LYS A 28 1.80 -2.01 -1.91
CA LYS A 28 2.01 -0.55 -1.86
C LYS A 28 0.81 0.24 -2.39
N ALA A 29 0.16 -0.23 -3.44
CA ALA A 29 -1.04 0.42 -3.99
C ALA A 29 -2.22 0.34 -3.02
N THR A 30 -2.42 -0.81 -2.38
CA THR A 30 -3.46 -1.02 -1.37
C THR A 30 -3.28 -0.07 -0.18
N VAL A 31 -2.06 0.09 0.34
CA VAL A 31 -1.78 1.03 1.44
C VAL A 31 -2.08 2.48 1.04
N ARG A 32 -1.70 2.90 -0.17
CA ARG A 32 -2.02 4.25 -0.66
C ARG A 32 -3.51 4.48 -0.82
N ARG A 33 -4.25 3.48 -1.30
CA ARG A 33 -5.71 3.56 -1.47
C ARG A 33 -6.41 3.82 -0.14
N LYS A 34 -5.99 3.14 0.93
CA LYS A 34 -6.52 3.33 2.30
C LYS A 34 -6.34 4.75 2.83
N GLY A 35 -5.32 5.47 2.36
CA GLY A 35 -5.10 6.88 2.70
C GLY A 35 -6.00 7.85 1.93
N GLN A 36 -6.34 7.53 0.68
CA GLN A 36 -7.20 8.36 -0.17
C GLN A 36 -8.69 8.15 0.12
N VAL A 37 -9.09 6.89 0.30
CA VAL A 37 -10.49 6.50 0.47
C VAL A 37 -10.58 5.56 1.67
N ARG A 38 -11.52 5.84 2.56
CA ARG A 38 -11.81 4.98 3.71
C ARG A 38 -12.56 3.73 3.21
N GLU A 39 -12.01 2.55 3.50
CA GLU A 39 -12.71 1.29 3.24
C GLU A 39 -13.91 1.14 4.19
N PRO A 40 -15.00 0.47 3.77
CA PRO A 40 -16.13 0.18 4.62
C PRO A 40 -15.69 -0.73 5.79
N ARG A 41 -16.06 -0.36 7.01
CA ARG A 41 -15.77 -1.15 8.23
C ARG A 41 -17.03 -1.90 8.65
N LYS A 42 -16.88 -3.15 9.07
CA LYS A 42 -17.97 -3.94 9.69
C LYS A 42 -17.94 -3.73 11.20
N GLU A 43 -19.09 -3.47 11.80
CA GLU A 43 -19.24 -3.36 13.26
C GLU A 43 -19.31 -4.75 13.88
N LEU A 44 -18.17 -5.27 14.34
CA LEU A 44 -18.10 -6.56 15.04
C LEU A 44 -18.46 -6.42 16.54
N LYS A 45 -18.37 -5.22 17.09
CA LYS A 45 -18.64 -4.88 18.48
C LYS A 45 -19.45 -3.59 18.52
N LYS A 46 -20.17 -3.36 19.62
CA LYS A 46 -20.91 -2.10 19.87
C LYS A 46 -19.96 -0.90 19.80
N TYR A 47 -20.50 0.23 19.37
CA TYR A 47 -19.77 1.49 19.26
C TYR A 47 -19.10 1.89 20.58
N SER A 48 -17.79 2.18 20.52
CA SER A 48 -16.97 2.57 21.67
C SER A 48 -16.38 3.99 21.51
N GLY A 49 -16.86 4.77 20.55
CA GLY A 49 -16.26 6.06 20.16
C GLY A 49 -15.41 6.00 18.88
N GLU A 50 -14.99 7.17 18.39
CA GLU A 50 -14.16 7.33 17.20
C GLU A 50 -12.68 7.01 17.48
N PHE A 51 -12.17 5.89 16.95
CA PHE A 51 -10.79 5.43 17.21
C PHE A 51 -9.69 6.43 16.83
N THR A 52 -9.89 7.23 15.78
CA THR A 52 -8.91 8.20 15.28
C THR A 52 -9.22 9.65 15.70
N GLY A 53 -10.27 9.85 16.48
CA GLY A 53 -10.79 11.17 16.84
C GLY A 53 -11.70 11.80 15.78
N ILE A 54 -12.33 12.92 16.18
CA ILE A 54 -13.27 13.72 15.37
C ILE A 54 -12.59 15.03 14.98
N ASN A 55 -12.62 15.38 13.70
CA ASN A 55 -12.22 16.70 13.24
C ASN A 55 -13.46 17.58 13.04
N MET A 56 -13.71 18.48 13.98
CA MET A 56 -14.89 19.36 13.97
C MET A 56 -14.96 20.29 12.75
N LYS A 57 -13.82 20.68 12.17
CA LYS A 57 -13.76 21.64 11.08
C LYS A 57 -13.87 21.00 9.70
N SER A 58 -13.74 19.67 9.59
CA SER A 58 -13.69 19.02 8.29
C SER A 58 -15.08 18.86 7.69
N VAL A 59 -15.32 19.46 6.54
CA VAL A 59 -16.51 19.22 5.71
C VAL A 59 -16.13 18.23 4.60
N LYS A 60 -16.80 17.09 4.54
CA LYS A 60 -16.62 16.07 3.49
C LYS A 60 -17.96 15.83 2.80
N ASN A 61 -18.25 16.64 1.79
CA ASN A 61 -19.39 16.46 0.90
C ASN A 61 -18.89 16.22 -0.53
N ILE A 62 -19.73 15.63 -1.38
CA ILE A 62 -19.39 15.22 -2.75
C ILE A 62 -19.20 16.44 -3.66
#